data_AF-H4F6V3-F1
#
_entry.id   AF-H4F6V3-F1
#
_cell.length_a   1.000
_cell.length_b   1.000
_cell.length_c   1.000
_cell.angle_alpha   90.00
_cell.angle_beta   90.00
_cell.angle_gamma   90.00
#
_symmetry.space_group_name_H-M   'P 1'
#
loop_
_entity.id
_entity.type
_entity.pdbx_description
1 polymer ?
#
loop_
_entity_poly.entity_id
_entity_poly.type
_entity_poly.pdbx_seq_one_letter_code
_entity_poly.pdbx_strand_id
1 'polypeptide(L)' 'MYSEFDREIGEERVEQERQARINAASAALKQQGREQCGCGATISQARRRVHPSATRCLECQVIVEKEAYLK' A
#
# COMPACT_ATOMS: atom_id res chain seq x y z
N MET A 1 7.42 37.11 -5.88
CA MET A 1 6.01 36.63 -5.94
C MET A 1 5.94 35.71 -7.14
N TYR A 2 5.54 34.45 -6.96
CA TYR A 2 5.40 33.51 -8.08
C TYR A 2 4.31 33.97 -9.04
N SER A 3 4.49 33.72 -10.34
CA SER A 3 3.46 33.99 -11.33
C SER A 3 2.27 33.03 -11.17
N GLU A 4 1.12 33.35 -11.75
CA GLU A 4 -0.04 32.46 -11.76
C GLU A 4 0.28 31.12 -12.43
N PHE A 5 1.02 31.17 -13.55
CA PHE A 5 1.53 29.98 -14.24
C PHE A 5 2.43 29.10 -13.36
N ASP A 6 3.33 29.71 -12.58
CA ASP A 6 4.18 28.95 -11.64
C ASP A 6 3.34 28.25 -10.56
N ARG A 7 2.23 28.86 -10.15
CA ARG A 7 1.30 28.29 -9.16
C ARG A 7 0.51 27.14 -9.74
N GLU A 8 -0.04 27.28 -10.94
CA GLU A 8 -0.75 26.21 -11.65
C GLU A 8 0.13 24.96 -11.84
N ILE A 9 1.37 25.13 -12.31
CA ILE A 9 2.33 24.02 -12.43
C ILE A 9 2.62 23.38 -11.07
N GLY A 10 2.77 24.20 -10.03
CA GLY A 10 2.99 23.70 -8.67
C GLY A 10 1.84 22.82 -8.18
N GLU A 11 0.60 23.28 -8.37
CA GLU A 11 -0.61 22.55 -8.00
C GLU A 11 -0.75 21.25 -8.81
N GLU A 12 -0.49 21.29 -10.12
CA GLU A 12 -0.54 20.11 -10.97
C GLU A 12 0.45 19.03 -10.50
N ARG A 13 1.70 19.42 -10.15
CA ARG A 13 2.71 18.47 -9.67
C ARG A 13 2.31 17.83 -8.34
N VAL A 14 1.75 18.60 -7.41
CA VAL A 14 1.24 18.07 -6.14
C VAL A 14 0.14 17.05 -6.38
N GLU A 15 -0.77 17.33 -7.31
CA GLU A 15 -1.86 16.42 -7.65
C GLU A 15 -1.35 15.15 -8.35
N GLN A 16 -0.39 15.27 -9.27
CA GLN A 16 0.27 14.14 -9.91
C GLN A 16 0.95 13.22 -8.87
N GLU A 17 1.69 13.79 -7.91
CA GLU A 17 2.32 13.02 -6.84
C GLU A 17 1.29 12.30 -5.95
N ARG A 18 0.20 13.00 -5.60
CA ARG A 18 -0.91 12.43 -4.82
C ARG A 18 -1.52 11.24 -5.58
N GLN A 19 -1.85 11.44 -6.86
CA GLN A 19 -2.46 10.40 -7.68
C GLN A 19 -1.51 9.22 -7.91
N ALA A 20 -0.21 9.46 -8.07
CA ALA A 20 0.79 8.40 -8.18
C ALA A 20 0.83 7.51 -6.93
N ARG A 21 0.78 8.10 -5.73
CA ARG A 21 0.73 7.34 -4.46
C ARG A 21 -0.56 6.52 -4.32
N ILE A 22 -1.71 7.11 -4.69
CA ILE A 22 -3.00 6.40 -4.69
C ILE A 22 -2.98 5.22 -5.67
N ASN A 23 -2.44 5.43 -6.87
CA ASN A 23 -2.32 4.39 -7.89
C ASN A 23 -1.43 3.25 -7.41
N ALA A 24 -0.28 3.55 -6.78
CA ALA A 24 0.60 2.55 -6.22
C ALA A 24 -0.08 1.71 -5.12
N ALA A 25 -0.78 2.35 -4.18
CA ALA A 25 -1.53 1.66 -3.14
C ALA A 25 -2.67 0.78 -3.73
N SER A 26 -3.39 1.32 -4.72
CA SER A 26 -4.46 0.60 -5.40
C SER A 26 -3.95 -0.62 -6.19
N ALA A 27 -2.79 -0.49 -6.83
CA ALA A 27 -2.15 -1.59 -7.54
C ALA A 27 -1.74 -2.70 -6.57
N ALA A 28 -1.18 -2.36 -5.40
CA ALA A 28 -0.81 -3.35 -4.38
C ALA A 28 -2.03 -4.16 -3.90
N LEU A 29 -3.20 -3.54 -3.74
CA LEU A 29 -4.43 -4.22 -3.33
C LEU A 29 -4.99 -5.18 -4.39
N LYS A 30 -4.65 -4.99 -5.67
CA LYS A 30 -5.12 -5.83 -6.80
C LYS A 30 -4.25 -7.06 -7.06
N GLN A 31 -3.08 -7.15 -6.43
CA GLN A 31 -2.18 -8.29 -6.63
C GLN A 31 -2.78 -9.59 -6.08
N GLN A 32 -2.36 -10.72 -6.64
CA GLN A 32 -2.73 -12.03 -6.08
C GLN A 32 -2.00 -12.26 -4.75
N GLY A 33 -2.74 -12.60 -3.70
CA GLY A 33 -2.18 -12.98 -2.42
C GLY A 33 -1.51 -14.37 -2.43
N ARG A 34 -1.13 -14.84 -1.25
CA ARG A 34 -0.47 -16.15 -1.06
C ARG A 34 -1.28 -17.04 -0.15
N GLU A 35 -1.06 -18.35 -0.26
CA GLU A 35 -1.61 -19.34 0.68
C GLU A 35 -0.71 -19.55 1.89
N GLN A 36 0.60 -19.34 1.72
CA GLN A 36 1.60 -19.52 2.76
C GLN A 36 2.39 -18.22 2.99
N CYS A 37 2.57 -17.88 4.25
CA CYS A 37 3.38 -16.75 4.70
C CYS A 37 4.87 -17.09 4.62
N GLY A 38 5.74 -16.09 4.51
CA GLY A 38 7.20 -16.28 4.56
C GLY A 38 7.72 -16.89 5.86
N CYS A 39 6.93 -16.85 6.95
CA CYS A 39 7.26 -17.53 8.22
C CYS A 39 6.89 -19.03 8.23
N GLY A 40 6.31 -19.57 7.15
CA GLY A 40 5.86 -20.96 7.04
C GLY A 40 4.39 -21.19 7.43
N ALA A 41 3.75 -20.26 8.13
CA ALA A 41 2.33 -20.37 8.51
C ALA A 41 1.39 -20.27 7.31
N THR A 42 0.30 -21.05 7.32
CA THR A 42 -0.79 -20.92 6.35
C THR A 42 -1.58 -19.64 6.58
N ILE A 43 -1.84 -18.88 5.52
CA ILE A 43 -2.69 -17.68 5.57
C ILE A 43 -4.15 -18.13 5.63
N SER A 44 -4.81 -17.74 6.72
CA SER A 44 -6.17 -18.20 7.02
C SER A 44 -7.15 -17.88 5.87
N GLN A 45 -8.10 -18.78 5.65
CA GLN A 45 -9.10 -18.60 4.61
C GLN A 45 -9.92 -17.31 4.83
N ALA A 46 -10.26 -16.99 6.08
CA ALA A 46 -10.96 -15.76 6.43
C ALA A 46 -10.18 -14.51 5.98
N ARG A 47 -8.86 -14.48 6.20
CA ARG A 47 -7.99 -13.38 5.75
C ARG A 47 -7.93 -13.28 4.23
N ARG A 48 -7.78 -14.40 3.52
CA ARG A 48 -7.78 -14.41 2.05
C ARG A 48 -9.11 -13.98 1.43
N ARG A 49 -10.24 -14.24 2.10
CA ARG A 49 -11.56 -13.78 1.66
C ARG A 49 -11.72 -12.26 1.78
N VAL A 50 -11.30 -11.69 2.91
CA VAL A 50 -11.43 -10.24 3.17
C VAL A 50 -10.35 -9.43 2.45
N HIS A 51 -9.14 -9.97 2.36
CA HIS A 51 -7.99 -9.33 1.73
C HIS A 51 -7.31 -10.31 0.76
N PRO A 52 -7.80 -10.41 -0.49
CA PRO A 52 -7.31 -11.37 -1.48
C PRO A 52 -5.84 -11.18 -1.87
N SER A 53 -5.30 -9.97 -1.71
CA SER A 53 -3.90 -9.61 -1.94
C SER A 53 -2.97 -9.92 -0.76
N ALA A 54 -3.47 -10.49 0.34
CA ALA A 54 -2.66 -10.76 1.52
C ALA A 54 -1.49 -11.73 1.22
N THR A 55 -0.26 -11.28 1.47
CA THR A 55 0.97 -12.09 1.31
C THR A 55 1.59 -12.53 2.63
N ARG A 56 1.03 -12.10 3.76
CA ARG A 56 1.47 -12.44 5.13
C ARG A 56 0.31 -12.92 6.00
N CYS A 57 0.62 -13.77 6.97
CA CYS A 57 -0.28 -14.07 8.08
C CYS A 57 -0.51 -12.80 8.94
N LEU A 58 -1.53 -12.84 9.80
CA LEU A 58 -1.91 -11.66 10.60
C LEU A 58 -0.77 -11.20 11.52
N GLU A 59 -0.08 -12.13 12.18
CA GLU A 59 1.02 -11.81 13.10
C GLU A 59 2.19 -11.12 12.38
N CYS A 60 2.67 -11.70 11.28
CA CYS A 60 3.74 -11.08 10.49
C CYS A 60 3.31 -9.74 9.89
N GLN A 61 2.03 -9.57 9.54
CA GLN A 61 1.53 -8.27 9.08
C GLN A 61 1.65 -7.21 10.18
N VAL A 62 1.18 -7.51 11.39
CA VAL A 62 1.24 -6.59 12.53
C VAL A 62 2.68 -6.22 12.87
N ILE A 63 3.61 -7.17 12.83
CA ILE A 63 5.05 -6.90 13.08
C ILE A 63 5.59 -5.93 12.04
N VAL A 64 5.40 -6.21 10.75
CA VAL A 64 5.91 -5.38 9.65
C VAL A 64 5.30 -3.97 9.69
N GLU A 65 4.00 -3.84 9.97
CA GLU A 65 3.35 -2.54 10.07
C GLU A 65 3.85 -1.74 11.28
N LYS A 66 4.09 -2.39 12.42
CA LYS A 66 4.70 -1.75 13.58
C LYS A 66 6.11 -1.25 13.28
N GLU A 67 6.94 -2.08 12.64
CA GLU A 67 8.30 -1.69 12.24
C GLU A 67 8.30 -0.54 11.23
N ALA A 68 7.32 -0.50 10.31
CA ALA A 68 7.18 0.60 9.37
C ALA A 68 6.76 1.91 10.04
N TYR A 69 5.93 1.84 11.09
CA TYR A 69 5.46 3.02 11.83
C TYR A 69 6.51 3.57 12.81
N LEU A 70 7.36 2.70 13.36
CA LEU A 70 8.42 3.08 14.30
C LEU A 70 9.72 3.53 13.61
N LYS A 71 9.76 3.53 12.28
CA LYS A 71 10.83 4.09 11.46
C LYS A 71 10.58 5.57 11.17
#